data_AF-A0A229AA42-F1
#
_entry.id   AF-A0A229AA42-F1
#
_cell.length_a   1.000
_cell.length_b   1.000
_cell.length_c   1.000
_cell.angle_alpha   90.00
_cell.angle_beta   90.00
_cell.angle_gamma   90.00
#
_symmetry.space_group_name_H-M   'P 1'
#
loop_
_entity.id
_entity.type
_entity.pdbx_description
1 polymer ?
#
loop_
_entity_poly.entity_id
_entity_poly.type
_entity_poly.pdbx_seq_one_letter_code
_entity_poly.pdbx_strand_id
1 'polypeptide(L)'
;MKELLLLSVFLISACSTSYDVYDGVDKAYCDKVKMDFSLAKTAKDSCIDHYVKTYTKPASSASDIAEGAVFECNKVISIAASSSYDAAVCAMAERNGMSVQKINSMISSNDEAKIRTDISSVKKDAMNRVVKYQSSL
;
A
#
# COMPACT_ATOMS: atom_id res chain seq x y z
N MET A 1 24.88 14.40 -50.58
CA MET A 1 24.19 13.27 -49.91
C MET A 1 24.66 13.15 -48.46
N LYS A 2 24.33 14.13 -47.62
CA LYS A 2 24.77 14.17 -46.21
C LYS A 2 23.80 14.95 -45.32
N GLU A 3 22.53 15.10 -45.68
CA GLU A 3 21.59 15.91 -44.87
C GLU A 3 20.21 15.27 -44.65
N LEU A 4 20.00 14.02 -45.08
CA LEU A 4 18.70 13.35 -44.93
C LEU A 4 18.56 12.42 -43.71
N LEU A 5 19.55 12.37 -42.81
CA LEU A 5 19.56 11.45 -41.67
C LEU A 5 19.35 12.10 -40.30
N LEU A 6 19.22 13.44 -40.24
CA LEU A 6 19.05 14.18 -38.97
C LEU A 6 17.60 14.60 -38.70
N LEU A 7 16.67 14.37 -39.62
CA LEU A 7 15.26 14.74 -39.46
C LEU A 7 14.36 13.61 -38.89
N SER A 8 14.88 12.39 -38.74
CA SER A 8 14.11 11.26 -38.17
C SER A 8 14.22 11.11 -36.65
N VAL A 9 15.06 11.91 -35.98
CA VAL A 9 15.20 11.88 -34.50
C VAL A 9 14.35 12.96 -33.82
N PHE A 10 13.79 13.90 -34.58
CA PHE A 10 13.03 15.05 -34.04
C PHE A 10 11.51 14.97 -34.21
N LEU A 11 10.95 13.78 -34.52
CA LEU A 11 9.51 13.58 -34.74
C LEU A 11 8.78 12.77 -33.66
N ILE A 12 9.34 12.61 -32.45
CA ILE A 12 8.60 12.07 -31.27
C ILE A 12 8.08 13.22 -30.38
N SER A 13 7.99 14.44 -30.89
CA SER A 13 7.37 15.58 -30.18
C SER A 13 5.84 15.60 -30.25
N ALA A 14 5.19 14.43 -30.39
CA ALA A 14 3.73 14.29 -30.45
C ALA A 14 3.14 13.34 -29.37
N CYS A 15 3.87 13.04 -28.29
CA CYS A 15 3.36 12.30 -27.12
C CYS A 15 2.87 13.22 -25.98
N SER A 16 2.29 14.39 -26.29
CA SER A 16 1.84 15.35 -25.27
C SER A 16 0.43 15.10 -24.73
N THR A 17 -0.15 13.92 -24.93
CA THR A 17 -1.45 13.52 -24.34
C THR A 17 -1.38 12.26 -23.47
N SER A 18 -0.22 11.60 -23.35
CA SER A 18 -0.10 10.32 -22.62
C SER A 18 -0.06 10.45 -21.10
N TYR A 19 0.01 11.67 -20.54
CA TYR A 19 0.14 11.87 -19.10
C TYR A 19 -1.19 11.96 -18.34
N ASP A 20 -2.34 11.96 -19.03
CA ASP A 20 -3.66 12.02 -18.38
C ASP A 20 -4.37 10.67 -18.31
N VAL A 21 -3.98 9.69 -19.14
CA VAL A 21 -4.69 8.41 -19.28
C VAL A 21 -3.84 7.26 -18.75
N TYR A 22 -4.48 6.28 -18.12
CA TYR A 22 -3.83 5.07 -17.63
C TYR A 22 -3.24 4.24 -18.78
N ASP A 23 -1.92 4.11 -18.83
CA ASP A 23 -1.21 3.45 -19.93
C ASP A 23 -0.42 2.19 -19.51
N GLY A 24 0.41 1.67 -20.42
CA GLY A 24 1.24 0.49 -20.14
C GLY A 24 2.34 0.72 -19.10
N VAL A 25 2.84 1.95 -18.95
CA VAL A 25 3.82 2.33 -17.93
C VAL A 25 3.15 2.39 -16.56
N ASP A 26 1.99 3.05 -16.46
CA ASP A 26 1.16 3.05 -15.25
C ASP A 26 0.80 1.62 -14.84
N LYS A 27 0.44 0.77 -15.80
CA LYS A 27 0.13 -0.64 -15.54
C LYS A 27 1.31 -1.40 -14.94
N ALA A 28 2.48 -1.32 -15.55
CA ALA A 28 3.67 -2.00 -15.05
C ALA A 28 4.07 -1.51 -13.64
N TYR A 29 3.96 -0.21 -13.40
CA TYR A 29 4.17 0.38 -12.07
C TYR A 29 3.15 -0.15 -11.06
N CYS A 30 1.86 -0.14 -11.39
CA CYS A 30 0.79 -0.57 -10.48
C CYS A 30 0.79 -2.07 -10.20
N ASP A 31 1.18 -2.91 -11.16
CA ASP A 31 1.38 -4.34 -10.93
C ASP A 31 2.46 -4.58 -9.87
N LYS A 32 3.58 -3.85 -9.94
CA LYS A 32 4.65 -3.92 -8.94
C LYS A 32 4.17 -3.44 -7.56
N VAL A 33 3.51 -2.28 -7.51
CA VAL A 33 2.98 -1.71 -6.26
C VAL A 33 2.02 -2.68 -5.58
N LYS A 34 1.11 -3.33 -6.33
CA LYS A 34 0.19 -4.33 -5.80
C LYS A 34 0.92 -5.53 -5.20
N MET A 35 1.96 -6.01 -5.87
CA MET A 35 2.79 -7.11 -5.37
C MET A 35 3.50 -6.71 -4.08
N ASP A 36 4.19 -5.57 -4.06
CA ASP A 36 4.93 -5.06 -2.91
C ASP A 36 3.99 -4.83 -1.70
N PHE A 37 2.82 -4.25 -1.93
CA PHE A 37 1.79 -4.08 -0.90
C PHE A 37 1.27 -5.43 -0.36
N SER A 38 1.03 -6.40 -1.23
CA SER A 38 0.58 -7.74 -0.83
C SER A 38 1.61 -8.46 0.06
N LEU A 39 2.89 -8.37 -0.31
CA LEU A 39 3.99 -8.91 0.47
C LEU A 39 4.12 -8.22 1.83
N ALA A 40 4.05 -6.88 1.86
CA ALA A 40 4.11 -6.11 3.09
C ALA A 40 2.92 -6.42 4.02
N LYS A 41 1.71 -6.53 3.47
CA LYS A 41 0.51 -6.90 4.22
C LYS A 41 0.66 -8.31 4.82
N THR A 42 1.13 -9.27 4.04
CA THR A 42 1.37 -10.64 4.49
C THR A 42 2.41 -10.68 5.62
N ALA A 43 3.52 -9.96 5.49
CA ALA A 43 4.55 -9.87 6.52
C ALA A 43 4.01 -9.25 7.81
N LYS A 44 3.23 -8.16 7.70
CA LYS A 44 2.55 -7.51 8.83
C LYS A 44 1.59 -8.47 9.53
N ASP A 45 0.69 -9.10 8.78
CA ASP A 45 -0.30 -10.03 9.33
C ASP A 45 0.36 -11.24 10.00
N SER A 46 1.42 -11.80 9.38
CA SER A 46 2.18 -12.91 9.95
C SER A 46 2.92 -12.53 11.24
N CYS A 47 3.49 -11.33 11.32
CA CYS A 47 4.15 -10.86 12.53
C CYS A 47 3.15 -10.73 13.69
N ILE A 48 2.01 -10.07 13.44
CA ILE A 48 0.97 -9.89 14.46
C ILE A 48 0.43 -11.24 14.90
N ASP A 49 0.11 -12.15 13.97
CA ASP A 49 -0.39 -13.48 14.32
C ASP A 49 0.61 -14.29 15.14
N HIS A 50 1.89 -14.24 14.78
CA HIS A 50 2.94 -14.93 15.53
C HIS A 50 3.04 -14.39 16.96
N TYR A 51 3.04 -13.07 17.13
CA TYR A 51 3.10 -12.43 18.43
C TYR A 51 1.88 -12.82 19.29
N VAL A 52 0.67 -12.65 18.74
CA VAL A 52 -0.58 -12.99 19.42
C VAL A 52 -0.57 -14.45 19.88
N LYS A 53 -0.25 -15.40 18.99
CA LYS A 53 -0.21 -16.82 19.35
C LYS A 53 0.81 -17.14 20.45
N THR A 54 1.94 -16.45 20.45
CA THR A 54 3.04 -16.69 21.40
C THR A 54 2.72 -16.16 22.79
N TYR A 55 2.07 -14.99 22.88
CA TYR A 55 1.93 -14.26 24.15
C TYR A 55 0.50 -14.24 24.71
N THR A 56 -0.51 -14.59 23.92
CA THR A 56 -1.90 -14.68 24.42
C THR A 56 -2.09 -15.88 25.34
N LYS A 57 -2.64 -15.61 26.53
CA LYS A 57 -3.10 -16.61 27.51
C LYS A 57 -4.58 -16.34 27.84
N PRO A 58 -5.32 -17.29 28.45
CA PRO A 58 -6.75 -17.13 28.73
C PRO A 58 -7.11 -15.88 29.52
N ALA A 59 -6.24 -15.44 30.46
CA ALA A 59 -6.46 -14.25 31.28
C ALA A 59 -5.69 -12.99 30.81
N SER A 60 -5.00 -13.04 29.67
CA SER A 60 -4.26 -11.87 29.17
C SER A 60 -5.21 -10.73 28.78
N SER A 61 -4.81 -9.48 29.06
CA SER A 61 -5.49 -8.30 28.51
C SER A 61 -5.34 -8.27 26.99
N ALA A 62 -6.46 -8.23 26.25
CA ALA A 62 -6.43 -8.15 24.80
C ALA A 62 -5.79 -6.84 24.30
N SER A 63 -5.95 -5.74 25.04
CA SER A 63 -5.32 -4.46 24.71
C SER A 63 -3.80 -4.54 24.85
N ASP A 64 -3.30 -5.13 25.93
CA ASP A 64 -1.86 -5.17 26.22
C ASP A 64 -1.12 -6.05 25.20
N ILE A 65 -1.69 -7.21 24.85
CA ILE A 65 -1.12 -8.07 23.81
C ILE A 65 -1.16 -7.38 22.45
N ALA A 66 -2.23 -6.67 22.13
CA ALA A 66 -2.32 -5.93 20.87
C ALA A 66 -1.31 -4.76 20.81
N GLU A 67 -1.10 -4.03 21.91
CA GLU A 67 -0.08 -2.99 22.00
C GLU A 67 1.33 -3.57 21.82
N GLY A 68 1.62 -4.69 22.48
CA GLY A 68 2.88 -5.42 22.31
C GLY A 68 3.09 -5.87 20.86
N ALA A 69 2.06 -6.40 20.21
CA ALA A 69 2.12 -6.81 18.81
C ALA A 69 2.36 -5.62 17.87
N VAL A 70 1.69 -4.48 18.10
CA VAL A 70 1.91 -3.26 17.31
C VAL A 70 3.33 -2.72 17.48
N PHE A 71 3.83 -2.71 18.72
CA PHE A 71 5.18 -2.27 19.02
C PHE A 71 6.24 -3.17 18.35
N GLU A 72 6.15 -4.48 18.54
CA GLU A 72 7.10 -5.46 17.98
C GLU A 72 7.08 -5.45 16.46
N CYS A 73 5.88 -5.41 15.87
CA CYS A 73 5.70 -5.45 14.42
C CYS A 73 5.76 -4.07 13.75
N ASN A 74 6.13 -3.00 14.47
CA ASN A 74 6.05 -1.62 13.98
C ASN A 74 6.78 -1.42 12.64
N LYS A 75 7.92 -2.09 12.43
CA LYS A 75 8.68 -2.00 11.17
C LYS A 75 7.86 -2.48 9.98
N VAL A 76 7.26 -3.66 10.06
CA VAL A 76 6.47 -4.24 8.95
C VAL A 76 5.12 -3.54 8.79
N ILE A 77 4.53 -3.07 9.90
CA ILE A 77 3.35 -2.20 9.88
C ILE A 77 3.64 -0.91 9.09
N SER A 78 4.77 -0.26 9.38
CA SER A 78 5.18 0.98 8.69
C SER A 78 5.37 0.77 7.18
N ILE A 79 5.97 -0.35 6.77
CA ILE A 79 6.16 -0.68 5.35
C ILE A 79 4.80 -0.91 4.66
N ALA A 80 3.88 -1.64 5.30
CA ALA A 80 2.54 -1.88 4.78
C ALA A 80 1.73 -0.57 4.68
N ALA A 81 1.88 0.33 5.66
CA ALA A 81 1.20 1.62 5.67
C ALA A 81 1.72 2.57 4.59
N SER A 82 3.03 2.60 4.34
CA SER A 82 3.61 3.40 3.27
C SER A 82 3.16 2.91 1.89
N SER A 83 3.15 1.58 1.67
CA SER A 83 2.73 0.98 0.41
C SER A 83 1.21 1.00 0.18
N SER A 84 0.39 1.16 1.23
CA SER A 84 -1.07 1.25 1.09
C SER A 84 -1.50 2.51 0.33
N TYR A 85 -0.73 3.59 0.44
CA TYR A 85 -0.98 4.82 -0.30
C TYR A 85 -0.82 4.59 -1.81
N ASP A 86 0.34 4.14 -2.24
CA ASP A 86 0.61 3.89 -3.66
C ASP A 86 -0.38 2.88 -4.25
N ALA A 87 -0.73 1.82 -3.49
CA ALA A 87 -1.71 0.84 -3.92
C ALA A 87 -3.11 1.44 -4.11
N ALA A 88 -3.52 2.37 -3.25
CA ALA A 88 -4.78 3.08 -3.39
C ALA A 88 -4.77 4.05 -4.59
N VAL A 89 -3.68 4.78 -4.80
CA VAL A 89 -3.50 5.64 -5.98
C VAL A 89 -3.63 4.82 -7.26
N CYS A 90 -2.93 3.69 -7.33
CA CYS A 90 -3.02 2.76 -8.46
C CYS A 90 -4.44 2.22 -8.69
N ALA A 91 -5.14 1.83 -7.62
CA ALA A 91 -6.52 1.37 -7.73
C ALA A 91 -7.48 2.46 -8.23
N MET A 92 -7.23 3.73 -7.89
CA MET A 92 -7.99 4.87 -8.41
C MET A 92 -7.62 5.18 -9.86
N ALA A 93 -6.34 5.09 -10.23
CA ALA A 93 -5.85 5.31 -11.58
C ALA A 93 -6.50 4.32 -12.56
N GLU A 94 -6.46 3.03 -12.22
CA GLU A 94 -7.10 1.96 -12.99
C GLU A 94 -8.61 2.14 -13.13
N ARG A 95 -9.28 2.45 -12.01
CA ARG A 95 -10.75 2.61 -11.99
C ARG A 95 -11.23 3.77 -12.84
N ASN A 96 -10.48 4.87 -12.83
CA ASN A 96 -10.88 6.09 -13.51
C ASN A 96 -10.25 6.21 -14.91
N GLY A 97 -9.41 5.26 -15.32
CA GLY A 97 -8.67 5.33 -16.58
C GLY A 97 -7.71 6.53 -16.66
N MET A 98 -7.28 7.05 -15.51
CA MET A 98 -6.38 8.21 -15.42
C MET A 98 -4.97 7.76 -15.06
N SER A 99 -3.96 8.54 -15.46
CA SER A 99 -2.58 8.23 -15.07
C SER A 99 -2.41 8.26 -13.55
N VAL A 100 -1.43 7.52 -13.05
CA VAL A 100 -1.10 7.51 -11.61
C VAL A 100 -0.73 8.90 -11.13
N GLN A 101 0.05 9.63 -11.93
CA GLN A 101 0.46 11.01 -11.62
C GLN A 101 -0.74 11.94 -11.51
N LYS A 102 -1.73 11.81 -12.40
CA LYS A 102 -2.93 12.63 -12.39
C LYS A 102 -3.74 12.41 -11.12
N ILE A 103 -4.03 11.16 -10.78
CA ILE A 103 -4.72 10.81 -9.54
C ILE A 103 -3.96 11.37 -8.33
N ASN A 104 -2.65 11.14 -8.28
CA ASN A 104 -1.84 11.60 -7.15
C ASN A 104 -1.90 13.12 -6.97
N SER A 105 -1.97 13.89 -8.07
CA SER A 105 -2.13 15.35 -8.03
C SER A 105 -3.52 15.83 -7.60
N MET A 106 -4.54 14.96 -7.68
CA MET A 106 -5.92 15.27 -7.31
C MET A 106 -6.24 14.91 -5.85
N ILE A 107 -5.40 14.10 -5.20
CA ILE A 107 -5.58 13.70 -3.81
C ILE A 107 -5.24 14.87 -2.89
N SER A 108 -6.19 15.24 -2.03
CA SER A 108 -5.96 16.23 -0.99
C SER A 108 -5.14 15.63 0.16
N SER A 109 -4.45 16.47 0.93
CA SER A 109 -3.70 16.01 2.13
C SER A 109 -4.58 15.29 3.15
N ASN A 110 -5.86 15.67 3.26
CA ASN A 110 -6.82 15.01 4.13
C ASN A 110 -7.19 13.60 3.63
N ASP A 111 -7.30 13.42 2.32
CA ASP A 111 -7.59 12.10 1.74
C ASP A 111 -6.35 11.21 1.78
N GLU A 112 -5.16 11.77 1.57
CA GLU A 112 -3.89 11.07 1.79
C GLU A 112 -3.78 10.53 3.22
N ALA A 113 -4.06 11.36 4.24
CA ALA A 113 -4.02 10.93 5.63
C ALA A 113 -5.02 9.79 5.94
N LYS A 114 -6.19 9.77 5.29
CA LYS A 114 -7.18 8.69 5.42
C LYS A 114 -6.77 7.41 4.71
N ILE A 115 -6.10 7.54 3.56
CA ILE A 115 -5.61 6.41 2.75
C ILE A 115 -4.43 5.72 3.45
N ARG A 116 -3.57 6.51 4.11
CA ARG A 116 -2.50 5.97 4.94
C ARG A 116 -3.13 5.18 6.08
N THR A 117 -2.60 3.98 6.32
CA THR A 117 -3.14 3.08 7.35
C THR A 117 -3.05 3.74 8.73
N ASP A 118 -4.19 3.92 9.40
CA ASP A 118 -4.26 4.37 10.79
C ASP A 118 -3.75 3.27 11.74
N ILE A 119 -2.75 3.58 12.56
CA ILE A 119 -2.21 2.66 13.58
C ILE A 119 -3.33 2.17 14.52
N SER A 120 -4.35 2.99 14.78
CA SER A 120 -5.53 2.62 15.56
C SER A 120 -6.31 1.47 14.92
N SER A 121 -6.38 1.43 13.58
CA SER A 121 -6.97 0.32 12.83
C SER A 121 -6.16 -0.97 12.99
N VAL A 122 -4.83 -0.87 12.96
CA VAL A 122 -3.93 -2.02 13.18
C VAL A 122 -4.05 -2.56 14.60
N LYS A 123 -4.08 -1.68 15.61
CA LYS A 123 -4.29 -2.08 17.01
C LYS A 123 -5.62 -2.80 17.18
N LYS A 124 -6.71 -2.27 16.61
CA LYS A 124 -8.03 -2.89 16.65
C LYS A 124 -8.03 -4.28 16.00
N ASP A 125 -7.36 -4.43 14.85
CA ASP A 125 -7.20 -5.73 14.18
C ASP A 125 -6.44 -6.73 15.07
N ALA A 126 -5.32 -6.30 15.67
CA ALA A 126 -4.56 -7.12 16.60
C ALA A 126 -5.41 -7.53 17.82
N MET A 127 -6.19 -6.61 18.40
CA MET A 127 -7.10 -6.91 19.51
C MET A 127 -8.14 -7.98 19.13
N ASN A 128 -8.74 -7.87 17.94
CA ASN A 128 -9.70 -8.86 17.45
C ASN A 128 -9.06 -10.24 17.30
N ARG A 129 -7.81 -10.31 16.82
CA ARG A 129 -7.05 -11.57 16.71
C ARG A 129 -6.78 -12.17 18.08
N VAL A 130 -6.44 -11.36 19.09
CA VAL A 130 -6.25 -11.82 20.47
C VAL A 130 -7.54 -12.42 21.02
N VAL A 131 -8.66 -11.69 20.95
CA VAL A 131 -9.97 -12.17 21.45
C VAL A 131 -10.38 -13.47 20.77
N LYS A 132 -10.19 -13.55 19.45
CA LYS A 132 -10.46 -14.76 18.67
C LYS A 132 -9.61 -15.94 19.14
N TYR A 133 -8.31 -15.73 19.35
CA TYR A 133 -7.41 -16.78 19.82
C TYR A 133 -7.76 -17.23 21.24
N GLN A 134 -8.05 -16.30 22.16
CA GLN A 134 -8.51 -16.62 23.52
C GLN A 134 -9.78 -17.45 23.53
N SER A 135 -10.72 -17.17 22.63
CA SER A 135 -11.98 -17.92 22.51
C SER A 135 -11.79 -19.35 21.98
N SER A 136 -10.58 -19.69 21.49
CA SER A 136 -10.23 -21.02 20.95
C SER A 136 -9.27 -21.82 21.83
N LEU A 137 -8.82 -21.26 22.96
CA LEU A 137 -8.01 -21.96 23.97
C LEU A 137 -8.91 -22.76 24.92
#